data_AF-A0A8I2K524-F1
#
_entry.id   AF-A0A8I2K524-F1
#
_cell.length_a   1.000
_cell.length_b   1.000
_cell.length_c   1.000
_cell.angle_alpha   90.00
_cell.angle_beta   90.00
_cell.angle_gamma   90.00
#
_symmetry.space_group_name_H-M   'P 1'
#
loop_
_entity.id
_entity.type
_entity.pdbx_description
1 polymer ?
#
loop_
_entity_poly.entity_id
_entity_poly.type
_entity_poly.pdbx_seq_one_letter_code
_entity_poly.pdbx_strand_id
1 'polypeptide(L)'
;MEDSGPFGDHLRRFVWRLQPEKGLRESLHQVLRKGVCEFETHFLRLRSAGLVKGETRGNVWMRCHLYEDYFRKHLVSELGDQ
;
A
#
# COMPACT_ATOMS: atom_id res chain seq x y z
N MET A 1 -12.40 14.63 1.44
CA MET A 1 -11.95 14.44 2.84
C MET A 1 -10.44 14.54 2.87
N GLU A 2 -10.03 15.79 3.06
CA GLU A 2 -8.78 16.36 3.58
C GLU A 2 -7.53 15.46 3.67
N ASP A 3 -6.80 15.38 2.56
CA ASP A 3 -5.37 15.03 2.51
C ASP A 3 -4.50 16.01 3.33
N SER A 4 -5.05 17.14 3.80
CA SER A 4 -4.32 18.19 4.52
C SER A 4 -4.21 17.98 6.05
N GLY A 5 -4.82 16.93 6.61
CA GLY A 5 -4.71 16.62 8.05
C GLY A 5 -3.44 15.84 8.43
N PRO A 6 -3.17 15.62 9.73
CA PRO A 6 -1.98 14.90 10.23
C PRO A 6 -1.87 13.47 9.66
N PHE A 7 -2.99 12.84 9.32
CA PHE A 7 -3.01 11.53 8.67
C PHE A 7 -2.60 11.59 7.18
N GLY A 8 -2.93 12.67 6.47
CA GLY A 8 -2.53 12.86 5.09
C GLY A 8 -1.03 13.08 4.94
N ASP A 9 -0.40 13.84 5.85
CA ASP A 9 1.06 13.97 5.88
C ASP A 9 1.76 12.61 6.11
N HIS A 10 1.23 11.84 7.07
CA HIS A 10 1.74 10.51 7.36
C HIS A 10 1.62 9.56 6.14
N LEU A 11 0.49 9.60 5.43
CA LEU A 11 0.27 8.80 4.22
C LEU A 11 1.13 9.25 3.04
N ARG A 12 1.28 10.57 2.82
CA ARG A 12 2.20 11.12 1.81
C ARG A 12 3.62 10.64 2.04
N ARG A 13 4.10 10.63 3.29
CA ARG A 13 5.44 10.11 3.62
C ARG A 13 5.63 8.66 3.18
N PHE A 14 4.61 7.81 3.33
CA PHE A 14 4.66 6.44 2.82
C PHE A 14 4.69 6.39 1.30
N VAL A 15 3.83 7.16 0.62
CA VAL A 15 3.85 7.24 -0.85
C VAL A 15 5.23 7.65 -1.36
N TRP A 16 5.81 8.71 -0.80
CA TRP A 16 7.15 9.19 -1.15
C TRP A 16 8.24 8.13 -0.94
N ARG A 17 8.14 7.33 0.12
CA ARG A 17 9.08 6.22 0.36
C ARG A 17 8.89 5.08 -0.65
N LEU A 18 7.64 4.81 -1.06
CA LEU A 18 7.31 3.74 -2.00
C LEU A 18 7.60 4.13 -3.46
N GLN A 19 7.62 5.42 -3.81
CA GLN A 19 7.88 5.92 -5.15
C GLN A 19 9.10 5.29 -5.85
N PRO A 20 10.31 5.32 -5.24
CA PRO A 20 11.49 4.71 -5.87
C PRO A 20 11.43 3.18 -5.92
N GLU A 21 10.60 2.53 -5.11
CA GLU A 21 10.57 1.06 -4.98
C GLU A 21 9.42 0.45 -5.79
N LYS A 22 9.61 0.33 -7.11
CA LYS A 22 8.61 -0.22 -8.05
C LYS A 22 8.01 -1.55 -7.56
N GLY A 23 8.84 -2.50 -7.14
CA GLY A 23 8.37 -3.82 -6.68
C GLY A 23 7.46 -3.77 -5.44
N LEU A 24 7.69 -2.82 -4.54
CA LEU A 24 6.82 -2.61 -3.38
C LEU A 24 5.51 -1.95 -3.77
N ARG A 25 5.52 -1.03 -4.74
CA ARG A 25 4.28 -0.45 -5.30
C ARG A 25 3.42 -1.51 -5.96
N GLU A 26 4.02 -2.37 -6.79
CA GLU A 26 3.33 -3.49 -7.42
C GLU A 26 2.76 -4.47 -6.38
N SER A 27 3.52 -4.78 -5.34
CA SER A 27 3.05 -5.66 -4.26
C SER A 27 1.90 -5.05 -3.47
N LEU A 28 1.97 -3.75 -3.16
CA LEU A 28 0.87 -3.05 -2.51
C LEU A 28 -0.37 -2.97 -3.40
N HIS A 29 -0.19 -2.84 -4.71
CA HIS A 29 -1.28 -2.91 -5.69
C HIS A 29 -1.94 -4.29 -5.75
N GLN A 30 -1.16 -5.38 -5.66
CA GLN A 30 -1.70 -6.74 -5.53
C GLN A 30 -2.53 -6.90 -4.27
N VAL A 31 -2.08 -6.34 -3.14
CA VAL A 31 -2.84 -6.36 -1.88
C VAL A 31 -4.17 -5.63 -2.06
N LEU A 32 -4.15 -4.42 -2.64
CA LEU A 32 -5.34 -3.60 -2.85
C LEU A 32 -6.36 -4.21 -3.83
N ARG A 33 -5.92 -5.01 -4.81
CA ARG A 33 -6.82 -5.61 -5.81
C ARG A 33 -7.25 -7.04 -5.51
N LYS A 34 -6.33 -7.85 -4.98
CA LYS A 34 -6.47 -9.31 -4.88
C LYS A 34 -6.36 -9.83 -3.46
N GLY A 35 -5.94 -8.99 -2.50
CA GLY A 35 -5.72 -9.42 -1.12
C GLY A 35 -4.51 -10.34 -0.96
N VAL A 36 -3.54 -10.25 -1.88
CA VAL A 36 -2.33 -11.09 -1.87
C VAL A 36 -1.07 -10.24 -2.06
N CYS A 37 0.06 -10.76 -1.61
CA CYS A 37 1.39 -10.19 -1.83
C CYS A 37 2.35 -11.32 -2.24
N GLU A 38 2.76 -11.35 -3.51
CA GLU A 38 3.54 -12.49 -4.04
C GLU A 38 4.90 -12.64 -3.35
N PHE A 39 5.57 -11.52 -3.08
CA PHE A 39 6.92 -11.50 -2.51
C PHE A 39 6.91 -11.42 -0.99
N GLU A 40 7.59 -12.38 -0.34
CA GLU A 40 7.66 -12.44 1.12
C GLU A 40 8.38 -11.25 1.74
N THR A 41 9.50 -10.84 1.16
CA THR A 41 10.23 -9.65 1.59
C THR A 41 9.36 -8.41 1.54
N HIS A 42 8.52 -8.26 0.51
CA HIS A 42 7.59 -7.14 0.40
C HIS A 42 6.45 -7.24 1.42
N PHE A 43 5.85 -8.41 1.59
CA PHE A 43 4.84 -8.64 2.63
C PHE A 43 5.35 -8.26 4.03
N LEU A 44 6.54 -8.75 4.40
CA LEU A 44 7.15 -8.45 5.69
C LEU A 44 7.46 -6.96 5.83
N ARG A 45 7.98 -6.30 4.79
CA ARG A 45 8.24 -4.85 4.81
C ARG A 45 6.95 -4.04 4.97
N LEU A 46 5.91 -4.36 4.20
CA LEU A 46 4.61 -3.67 4.28
C LEU A 46 3.94 -3.88 5.65
N ARG A 47 4.04 -5.10 6.21
CA ARG A 47 3.50 -5.44 7.54
C ARG A 47 4.27 -4.73 8.65
N SER A 48 5.61 -4.73 8.60
CA SER A 48 6.47 -4.04 9.57
C SER A 48 6.32 -2.51 9.50
N ALA A 49 6.07 -1.96 8.31
CA ALA A 49 5.71 -0.56 8.13
C ALA A 49 4.30 -0.23 8.66
N GLY A 50 3.50 -1.24 9.00
CA GLY A 50 2.15 -1.07 9.50
C GLY A 50 1.14 -0.64 8.44
N LEU A 51 1.43 -0.87 7.16
CA LEU A 51 0.54 -0.55 6.04
C LEU A 51 -0.52 -1.62 5.84
N VAL A 52 -0.15 -2.88 6.02
CA VAL A 52 -1.01 -4.05 5.80
C VAL A 52 -1.15 -4.90 7.06
N LYS A 53 -2.20 -5.70 7.08
CA LYS A 53 -2.48 -6.78 8.03
C LYS A 53 -2.67 -8.07 7.25
N GLY A 54 -2.47 -9.20 7.93
CA GLY A 54 -2.59 -10.51 7.33
C GLY A 54 -1.69 -11.52 8.04
N GLU A 55 -2.16 -12.76 8.11
CA GLU A 55 -1.40 -13.86 8.70
C GLU A 55 -0.42 -14.45 7.68
N THR A 56 -0.77 -14.45 6.40
CA THR A 56 0.01 -15.03 5.32
C THR A 56 0.01 -14.14 4.08
N ARG A 57 0.94 -14.40 3.15
CA ARG A 57 1.07 -13.72 1.86
C ARG A 57 -0.17 -13.84 0.96
N GLY A 58 -0.96 -14.91 1.13
CA GLY A 58 -2.19 -15.15 0.38
C GLY A 58 -3.45 -14.59 1.04
N ASN A 59 -3.33 -13.98 2.22
CA ASN A 59 -4.46 -13.38 2.94
C ASN A 59 -4.00 -12.08 3.62
N VAL A 60 -3.87 -11.02 2.80
CA VAL A 60 -3.35 -9.71 3.21
C VAL A 60 -4.35 -8.64 2.84
N TRP A 61 -4.57 -7.66 3.72
CA TRP A 61 -5.42 -6.51 3.47
C TRP A 61 -4.82 -5.25 4.08
N MET A 62 -5.33 -4.08 3.69
CA MET A 62 -4.89 -2.81 4.24
C MET A 62 -5.21 -2.72 5.73
N ARG A 63 -4.35 -2.04 6.51
CA ARG A 63 -4.57 -1.90 7.97
C ARG A 63 -5.93 -1.30 8.31
N CYS A 64 -6.42 -0.36 7.50
CA CYS A 64 -7.73 0.28 7.62
C CYS A 64 -8.19 0.89 6.28
N HIS A 65 -9.50 1.18 6.16
CA HIS A 65 -10.11 1.75 4.95
C HIS A 65 -9.53 3.11 4.53
N LEU A 66 -9.09 3.94 5.49
CA LEU A 66 -8.47 5.23 5.17
C LEU A 66 -7.20 5.06 4.32
N TYR A 67 -6.36 4.09 4.69
CA TYR A 67 -5.12 3.82 3.96
C TYR A 67 -5.45 3.23 2.60
N GLU A 68 -6.40 2.30 2.55
CA GLU A 68 -6.86 1.68 1.31
C GLU A 68 -7.33 2.73 0.29
N ASP A 69 -8.28 3.58 0.67
CA ASP A 69 -8.82 4.63 -0.20
C ASP A 69 -7.72 5.59 -0.68
N TYR A 70 -6.80 5.95 0.22
CA TYR A 70 -5.67 6.81 -0.11
C TYR A 70 -4.72 6.18 -1.13
N PHE A 71 -4.18 5.01 -0.84
CA PHE A 71 -3.24 4.35 -1.74
C PHE A 71 -3.91 3.95 -3.05
N ARG A 72 -5.21 3.65 -3.05
CA ARG A 72 -5.96 3.40 -4.28
C ARG A 72 -6.02 4.65 -5.16
N LYS A 73 -6.19 5.84 -4.59
CA LYS A 73 -6.19 7.11 -5.33
C LYS A 73 -4.80 7.50 -5.83
N HIS A 74 -3.77 7.29 -5.01
CA HIS A 74 -2.43 7.83 -5.25
C HIS A 74 -1.44 6.87 -5.92
N LEU A 75 -1.62 5.55 -5.84
CA LEU A 75 -0.73 4.57 -6.47
C LEU A 75 -1.32 3.92 -7.73
N VAL A 76 -2.65 3.73 -7.80
CA VAL A 76 -3.28 3.11 -8.98
C VAL A 76 -3.24 4.06 -10.18
N SER A 77 -3.27 5.37 -9.96
CA SER A 77 -3.14 6.36 -11.04
C SER A 77 -1.77 6.33 -11.73
N GLU A 78 -0.73 5.77 -11.09
CA GLU A 78 0.64 5.74 -11.63
C GLU A 78 1.08 4.34 -12.11
N LEU A 79 0.32 3.30 -11.76
CA LEU A 79 0.52 1.93 -12.22
C LEU A 79 -0.39 1.61 -13.41
N GLY A 80 -0.65 2.62 -14.25
CA GLY A 80 -1.57 2.56 -15.39
C GLY A 80 -1.59 1.18 -16.05
N ASP A 81 -2.80 0.64 -16.13
CA ASP A 81 -3.16 -0.53 -16.93
C ASP A 81 -2.56 -0.33 -18.34
N GLN A 82 -1.46 -1.02 -18.60
CA GLN A 82 -0.86 -1.15 -19.92
C GLN A 82 -0.81 -2.63 -20.27
#